data_AF-A0A6V8MFW8-F1
#
_entry.id   AF-A0A6V8MFW8-F1
#
_cell.length_a   1.000
_cell.length_b   1.000
_cell.length_c   1.000
_cell.angle_alpha   90.00
_cell.angle_beta   90.00
_cell.angle_gamma   90.00
#
_symmetry.space_group_name_H-M   'P 1'
#
loop_
_entity.id
_entity.type
_entity.pdbx_description
1 polymer ?
#
loop_
_entity_poly.entity_id
_entity_poly.type
_entity_poly.pdbx_seq_one_letter_code
_entity_poly.pdbx_strand_id
1 'polypeptide(L)'
;MNRALRTIELVCCALSPRKLGAQPPSGAEAAARESCAADGCLRVEPKALRGGIAPMTNSRGELKLFIPGCYALAATAVLFRLKREGFSACTVTTQEDGLLVRGRR
;
A
#
# COMPACT_ATOMS: atom_id res chain seq x y z
N MET A 1 12.83 0.75 -14.80
CA MET A 1 11.43 0.45 -15.18
C MET A 1 10.69 1.76 -15.33
N ASN A 2 10.02 2.01 -16.45
CA ASN A 2 9.37 3.30 -16.73
C ASN A 2 8.30 3.63 -15.68
N ARG A 3 8.29 4.87 -15.17
CA ARG A 3 7.32 5.37 -14.16
C ARG A 3 5.87 5.17 -14.60
N ALA A 4 5.60 5.26 -15.90
CA ALA A 4 4.29 4.98 -16.49
C ALA A 4 3.88 3.50 -16.32
N LEU A 5 4.77 2.54 -16.59
CA LEU A 5 4.49 1.11 -16.43
C LEU A 5 4.24 0.75 -14.96
N ARG A 6 5.02 1.31 -14.03
CA ARG A 6 4.80 1.15 -12.58
C ARG A 6 3.45 1.72 -12.14
N THR A 7 3.06 2.86 -12.70
CA THR A 7 1.76 3.48 -12.42
C THR A 7 0.60 2.59 -12.92
N ILE A 8 0.69 2.07 -14.15
CA ILE A 8 -0.29 1.15 -14.71
C ILE A 8 -0.36 -0.13 -13.87
N GLU A 9 0.79 -0.71 -13.51
CA GLU A 9 0.86 -1.89 -12.65
C GLU A 9 0.19 -1.66 -11.30
N LEU A 10 0.44 -0.51 -10.67
CA LEU A 10 -0.18 -0.14 -9.40
C LEU A 10 -1.70 -0.03 -9.53
N VAL A 11 -2.20 0.64 -10.58
CA VAL A 11 -3.63 0.77 -10.85
C VAL A 11 -4.25 -0.62 -11.03
N CYS A 12 -3.66 -1.48 -11.86
CA CYS A 12 -4.17 -2.83 -12.07
C CYS A 12 -4.17 -3.66 -10.78
N CYS A 13 -3.11 -3.60 -9.98
CA CYS A 13 -3.03 -4.33 -8.71
C CYS A 13 -4.04 -3.82 -7.67
N ALA A 14 -4.24 -2.50 -7.58
CA ALA A 14 -5.19 -1.89 -6.65
C ALA A 14 -6.65 -2.21 -7.01
N LEU A 15 -6.98 -2.24 -8.31
CA LEU A 15 -8.34 -2.51 -8.78
C LEU A 15 -8.68 -4.00 -8.83
N SER A 16 -7.68 -4.88 -8.98
CA SER A 16 -7.87 -6.34 -9.02
C SER A 16 -8.60 -6.83 -7.75
N PRO A 17 -9.52 -7.81 -7.85
CA PRO A 17 -10.10 -8.43 -6.66
C PRO A 17 -9.00 -9.02 -5.76
N ARG A 18 -9.25 -9.09 -4.46
CA ARG A 18 -8.37 -9.83 -3.54
C ARG A 18 -8.25 -11.26 -4.06
N LYS A 19 -7.03 -11.78 -4.21
CA LYS A 19 -6.85 -13.22 -4.37
C LYS A 19 -7.37 -13.87 -3.09
N LEU A 20 -8.50 -14.57 -3.20
CA LEU A 20 -9.04 -15.41 -2.14
C LEU A 20 -7.97 -16.45 -1.80
N GLY A 21 -7.41 -16.39 -0.60
CA GLY A 21 -6.30 -17.25 -0.17
C GLY A 21 -4.93 -16.57 -0.02
N ALA A 22 -4.80 -15.25 -0.20
CA ALA A 22 -3.61 -14.54 0.25
C ALA A 22 -3.55 -14.58 1.79
N GLN A 23 -2.77 -15.51 2.33
CA GLN A 23 -2.53 -15.67 3.76
C GLN A 23 -1.94 -14.36 4.31
N PRO A 24 -2.42 -13.83 5.45
CA PRO A 24 -1.74 -12.72 6.09
C PRO A 24 -0.29 -13.13 6.38
N PRO A 25 0.68 -12.20 6.24
CA PRO A 25 2.05 -12.45 6.66
C PRO A 25 2.05 -12.78 8.16
N SER A 26 2.86 -13.76 8.53
CA SER A 26 3.01 -14.22 9.92
C SER A 26 3.40 -13.04 10.81
N GLY A 27 2.97 -13.04 12.08
CA GLY A 27 3.25 -11.97 13.05
C GLY A 27 4.75 -11.64 13.21
N ALA A 28 5.64 -12.56 12.86
CA ALA A 28 7.09 -12.34 12.81
C ALA A 28 7.53 -11.38 11.68
N GLU A 29 6.85 -11.38 10.52
CA GLU A 29 7.12 -10.45 9.42
C GLU A 29 6.56 -9.05 9.68
N ALA A 30 5.51 -8.95 10.50
CA ALA A 30 4.98 -7.68 10.97
C ALA A 30 5.97 -6.96 11.92
N ALA A 31 6.60 -7.70 12.84
CA ALA A 31 7.63 -7.17 13.74
C ALA A 31 8.94 -6.78 13.01
N ALA A 32 9.35 -7.56 12.00
CA ALA A 32 10.49 -7.21 11.16
C ALA A 32 10.23 -5.94 10.30
N ARG A 33 8.97 -5.68 9.93
CA ARG A 33 8.56 -4.48 9.18
C ARG A 33 8.50 -3.21 10.03
N GLU A 34 8.28 -3.32 11.34
CA GLU A 34 8.37 -2.19 12.28
C GLU A 34 9.80 -1.62 12.39
N SER A 35 10.82 -2.40 12.01
CA SER A 35 12.24 -2.03 12.15
C SER A 35 12.88 -1.38 10.90
N CYS A 36 12.21 -1.35 9.75
CA CYS A 36 12.86 -1.06 8.45
C CYS A 36 12.54 0.30 7.82
N ALA A 37 12.07 1.29 8.56
CA ALA A 37 11.82 2.61 8.01
C ALA A 37 12.24 3.72 8.96
N ALA A 38 13.19 4.55 8.52
CA ALA A 38 13.68 5.73 9.24
C ALA A 38 12.56 6.72 9.67
N ASP A 39 11.33 6.55 9.15
CA ASP A 39 10.12 7.34 9.47
C ASP A 39 8.88 6.49 9.85
N GLY A 40 9.05 5.20 10.13
CA GLY A 40 7.93 4.28 10.41
C GLY A 40 6.99 4.05 9.20
N CYS A 41 7.50 4.21 7.97
CA CYS A 41 6.77 4.07 6.72
C CYS A 41 7.21 2.83 5.93
N LEU A 42 6.33 1.87 5.68
CA LEU A 42 6.67 0.66 4.93
C LEU A 42 6.77 0.95 3.43
N ARG A 43 7.97 0.81 2.86
CA ARG A 43 8.18 0.92 1.41
C ARG A 43 7.71 -0.37 0.72
N VAL A 44 6.80 -0.25 -0.25
CA VAL A 44 6.20 -1.41 -0.94
C VAL A 44 6.21 -1.25 -2.46
N GLU A 45 6.48 -2.35 -3.15
CA GLU A 45 6.32 -2.42 -4.60
C GLU A 45 4.84 -2.51 -5.00
N PRO A 46 4.43 -1.98 -6.18
CA PRO A 46 3.04 -2.04 -6.65
C PRO A 46 2.38 -3.43 -6.57
N LYS A 47 3.14 -4.48 -6.88
CA LYS A 47 2.67 -5.89 -6.84
C LYS A 47 2.21 -6.33 -5.46
N ALA A 48 2.71 -5.73 -4.39
CA ALA A 48 2.36 -6.09 -3.02
C ALA A 48 0.88 -5.83 -2.72
N LEU A 49 0.24 -4.85 -3.40
CA LEU A 49 -1.18 -4.53 -3.20
C LEU A 49 -2.12 -5.65 -3.68
N ARG A 50 -1.64 -6.58 -4.52
CA ARG A 50 -2.45 -7.71 -5.02
C ARG A 50 -2.88 -8.66 -3.89
N GLY A 51 -2.05 -8.81 -2.85
CA GLY A 51 -2.37 -9.58 -1.64
C GLY A 51 -3.32 -8.88 -0.67
N GLY A 52 -3.65 -7.61 -0.94
CA GLY A 52 -4.40 -6.75 -0.04
C GLY A 52 -3.51 -5.87 0.83
N ILE A 53 -4.10 -4.80 1.35
CA ILE A 53 -3.42 -3.75 2.11
C ILE A 53 -3.59 -3.97 3.62
N ALA A 54 -4.69 -4.58 4.04
CA ALA A 54 -4.96 -4.94 5.45
C ALA A 54 -3.79 -5.58 6.21
N PRO A 55 -3.01 -6.51 5.64
CA PRO A 55 -1.92 -7.13 6.37
C PRO A 55 -0.66 -6.25 6.50
N MET A 56 -0.67 -5.05 5.93
CA MET A 56 0.42 -4.06 6.04
C MET A 56 0.16 -3.02 7.13
N THR A 57 -0.88 -3.24 7.94
CA THR A 57 -1.27 -2.37 9.04
C THR A 57 -0.43 -2.71 10.27
N ASN A 58 -0.05 -1.71 11.06
CA ASN A 58 0.63 -1.94 12.34
C ASN A 58 -0.33 -2.48 13.42
N SER A 59 0.22 -2.78 14.60
CA SER A 59 -0.53 -3.26 15.77
C SER A 59 -1.62 -2.30 16.26
N ARG A 60 -1.55 -1.01 15.90
CA ARG A 60 -2.53 0.02 16.26
C ARG A 60 -3.65 0.21 15.22
N GLY A 61 -3.66 -0.58 14.16
CA GLY A 61 -4.61 -0.40 13.06
C GLY A 61 -4.24 0.75 12.11
N GLU A 62 -3.02 1.28 12.17
CA GLU A 62 -2.55 2.34 11.28
C GLU A 62 -1.77 1.78 10.09
N LEU A 63 -2.00 2.38 8.93
CA LEU A 63 -1.32 2.09 7.70
C LEU A 63 -0.48 3.30 7.30
N LYS A 64 0.81 3.08 7.01
CA LYS A 64 1.72 4.08 6.44
C LYS A 64 2.63 3.41 5.42
N LEU A 65 2.33 3.57 4.13
CA LEU A 65 3.07 2.95 3.02
C LEU A 65 3.70 4.00 2.11
N PHE A 66 4.86 3.70 1.54
CA PHE A 66 5.43 4.46 0.43
C PHE A 66 5.54 3.58 -0.81
N ILE A 67 4.94 4.03 -1.93
CA ILE A 67 4.97 3.33 -3.21
C ILE A 67 5.83 4.13 -4.19
N PRO A 68 7.07 3.71 -4.45
CA PRO A 68 8.01 4.48 -5.25
C PRO A 68 7.78 4.33 -6.76
N GLY A 69 8.21 5.34 -7.51
CA GLY A 69 8.20 5.36 -8.97
C GLY A 69 6.80 5.32 -9.57
N CYS A 70 5.81 5.93 -8.92
CA CYS A 70 4.44 6.04 -9.42
C CYS A 70 4.01 7.50 -9.58
N TYR A 71 3.11 7.77 -10.53
CA TYR A 71 2.48 9.08 -10.71
C TYR A 71 1.24 9.23 -9.82
N ALA A 72 0.85 10.49 -9.58
CA ALA A 72 -0.36 10.87 -8.84
C ALA A 72 -1.64 10.20 -9.35
N LEU A 73 -1.72 9.88 -10.65
CA LEU A 73 -2.88 9.24 -11.27
C LEU A 73 -3.28 7.91 -10.59
N ALA A 74 -2.31 7.16 -10.03
CA ALA A 74 -2.62 5.92 -9.33
C ALA A 74 -3.22 6.12 -7.93
N ALA A 75 -3.20 7.34 -7.37
CA ALA A 75 -3.71 7.63 -6.04
C ALA A 75 -5.18 7.28 -5.88
N THR A 76 -6.02 7.56 -6.89
CA THR A 76 -7.45 7.25 -6.86
C THR A 76 -7.70 5.75 -6.77
N ALA A 77 -6.94 4.94 -7.52
CA ALA A 77 -7.05 3.48 -7.47
C ALA A 77 -6.64 2.92 -6.08
N VAL A 78 -5.59 3.50 -5.48
CA VAL A 78 -5.16 3.14 -4.12
C VAL A 78 -6.20 3.52 -3.08
N LEU A 79 -6.77 4.73 -3.15
CA LEU A 79 -7.84 5.17 -2.25
C LEU A 79 -9.09 4.28 -2.36
N PHE A 80 -9.49 3.94 -3.58
CA PHE A 80 -10.59 3.01 -3.82
C PHE A 80 -10.33 1.64 -3.19
N ARG A 81 -9.10 1.13 -3.33
CA ARG A 81 -8.70 -0.12 -2.70
C ARG A 81 -8.77 -0.06 -1.17
N LEU A 82 -8.24 1.00 -0.57
CA LEU A 82 -8.32 1.21 0.87
C LEU A 82 -9.78 1.21 1.36
N LYS A 83 -10.67 1.91 0.65
CA LYS A 83 -12.10 1.95 1.00
C LYS A 83 -12.78 0.59 0.89
N ARG A 84 -12.49 -0.17 -0.16
CA ARG A 84 -12.99 -1.55 -0.32
C ARG A 84 -12.51 -2.50 0.79
N GLU A 85 -11.36 -2.23 1.37
CA GLU A 85 -10.80 -3.04 2.46
C GLU A 85 -11.21 -2.57 3.87
N GLY A 86 -12.06 -1.55 3.95
CA GLY A 86 -12.61 -1.06 5.22
C GLY A 86 -11.75 -0.02 5.93
N PHE A 87 -10.78 0.60 5.25
CA PHE A 87 -9.99 1.68 5.86
C PHE A 87 -10.77 3.00 5.92
N SER A 88 -10.56 3.72 7.02
CA SER A 88 -11.00 5.08 7.32
C SER A 88 -9.81 6.05 7.34
N ALA A 89 -10.08 7.36 7.37
CA ALA A 89 -9.05 8.41 7.39
C ALA A 89 -7.94 8.23 6.32
N CYS A 90 -8.33 7.77 5.12
CA CYS A 90 -7.39 7.45 4.06
C CYS A 90 -6.87 8.72 3.40
N THR A 91 -5.55 8.81 3.24
CA THR A 91 -4.90 9.89 2.47
C THR A 91 -3.85 9.30 1.55
N VAL A 92 -3.78 9.79 0.31
CA VAL A 92 -2.65 9.51 -0.59
C VAL A 92 -2.05 10.84 -1.00
N THR A 93 -0.77 11.05 -0.68
CA THR A 93 -0.02 12.27 -0.98
C THR A 93 1.06 11.95 -2.00
N THR A 94 1.20 12.77 -3.03
CA THR A 94 2.30 12.66 -3.98
C THR A 94 3.58 13.24 -3.35
N GLN A 95 4.67 12.51 -3.46
CA GLN A 95 6.03 12.99 -3.16
C GLN A 95 6.90 12.88 -4.41
N GLU A 96 8.09 13.47 -4.39
CA GLU A 96 8.99 13.58 -5.56
C GLU A 96 9.17 12.25 -6.31
N ASP A 97 9.38 11.16 -5.56
CA ASP A 97 9.62 9.82 -6.09
C ASP A 97 8.44 8.85 -5.93
N GLY A 98 7.21 9.29 -5.64
CA GLY A 98 6.09 8.35 -5.53
C GLY A 98 4.88 8.80 -4.75
N LEU A 99 4.23 7.82 -4.10
CA LEU A 99 2.99 8.01 -3.38
C LEU A 99 3.14 7.58 -1.93
N LEU A 100 2.87 8.49 -1.00
CA LEU A 100 2.70 8.18 0.41
C LEU A 100 1.23 7.88 0.69
N VAL A 101 0.96 6.70 1.22
CA VAL A 101 -0.38 6.20 1.52
C VAL A 101 -0.54 6.11 3.04
N ARG A 102 -1.63 6.66 3.56
CA ARG A 102 -2.00 6.52 4.97
C ARG A 102 -3.46 6.10 5.09
N GLY A 103 -3.78 5.44 6.18
CA GLY A 103 -5.14 5.07 6.54
C GLY A 103 -5.19 4.46 7.92
N ARG A 104 -6.40 4.28 8.44
CA ARG A 104 -6.66 3.64 9.72
C ARG A 104 -7.77 2.63 9.59
N ARG A 105 -7.69 1.52 10.30
CA ARG A 105 -8.73 0.50 10.35
C ARG A 105 -9.29 0.37 11.76
#